data_AF-A0A3C1S6B9-F1
#
_entry.id   AF-A0A3C1S6B9-F1
#
_cell.length_a   1.000
_cell.length_b   1.000
_cell.length_c   1.000
_cell.angle_alpha   90.00
_cell.angle_beta   90.00
_cell.angle_gamma   90.00
#
_symmetry.space_group_name_H-M   'P 1'
#
loop_
_entity.id
_entity.type
_entity.pdbx_description
1 polymer ?
#
loop_
_entity_poly.entity_id
_entity_poly.type
_entity_poly.pdbx_seq_one_letter_code
_entity_poly.pdbx_strand_id
1 'polypeptide(L)' 'YDLSSKSVRRLTTEGFDYNPRWSPDGKQIVFESNRNGNLDIWVMPVE' A
#
# COMPACT_ATOMS: atom_id res chain seq x y z
N TYR A 1 -6.98 3.69 7.87
CA TYR A 1 -7.82 3.69 9.07
C TYR A 1 -9.25 3.78 8.59
N ASP A 2 -10.07 2.78 8.91
CA ASP A 2 -11.48 2.80 8.57
C ASP A 2 -12.21 3.65 9.61
N LEU A 3 -12.83 4.76 9.18
CA LEU A 3 -13.49 5.70 10.09
C LEU A 3 -14.79 5.15 10.69
N SER A 4 -15.41 4.17 10.03
CA SER A 4 -16.71 3.60 10.44
C SER A 4 -16.55 2.59 11.57
N SER A 5 -15.56 1.70 11.43
CA SER A 5 -15.24 0.62 12.37
C SER A 5 -14.11 0.99 13.32
N LYS A 6 -13.44 2.13 13.10
CA LYS A 6 -12.24 2.56 13.83
C LYS A 6 -11.11 1.54 13.79
N SER A 7 -11.06 0.72 12.75
CA SER A 7 -10.09 -0.36 12.59
C SER A 7 -8.91 0.04 11.71
N VAL A 8 -7.76 -0.62 11.93
CA VAL A 8 -6.57 -0.51 11.10
C VAL A 8 -6.26 -1.88 10.52
N ARG A 9 -6.10 -1.93 9.20
CA ARG A 9 -5.60 -3.11 8.48
C ARG A 9 -4.18 -2.83 8.00
N ARG A 10 -3.27 -3.76 8.26
CA ARG A 10 -1.95 -3.78 7.63
C ARG A 10 -2.10 -4.32 6.21
N LEU A 11 -1.51 -3.62 5.24
CA LEU A 11 -1.62 -3.96 3.82
C LEU A 11 -0.36 -4.66 3.28
N THR A 12 0.80 -4.39 3.86
CA THR A 12 2.08 -4.90 3.38
C THR A 12 2.95 -5.40 4.53
N THR A 13 3.80 -6.40 4.27
CA THR A 13 4.68 -7.01 5.28
C THR A 13 6.15 -7.08 4.89
N GLU A 14 6.49 -6.75 3.64
CA GLU A 14 7.81 -6.98 3.06
C GLU A 14 8.45 -5.66 2.59
N GLY A 15 9.77 -5.55 2.75
CA GLY A 15 10.54 -4.38 2.32
C GLY A 15 10.22 -3.11 3.11
N PHE A 16 10.85 -2.01 2.67
CA PHE A 16 10.52 -0.67 3.09
C PHE A 16 9.63 -0.03 2.03
N ASP A 17 8.45 0.43 2.44
CA ASP A 17 7.45 1.02 1.55
C ASP A 17 7.40 2.55 1.70
N TYR A 18 7.47 3.26 0.59
CA TYR A 18 7.51 4.74 0.54
C TYR A 18 6.47 5.32 -0.43
N ASN A 19 6.16 6.60 -0.22
CA ASN A 19 5.37 7.44 -1.13
C ASN A 19 4.04 6.82 -1.63
N PRO A 20 3.19 6.24 -0.75
CA PRO A 20 1.97 5.58 -1.20
C PRO A 20 0.96 6.57 -1.78
N ARG A 21 0.26 6.14 -2.84
CA ARG A 21 -0.84 6.88 -3.46
C ARG A 21 -2.00 5.92 -3.74
N TRP A 22 -3.19 6.31 -3.33
CA TRP A 22 -4.43 5.59 -3.62
C TRP A 22 -4.92 5.88 -5.03
N SER A 23 -5.50 4.87 -5.68
CA SER A 23 -6.31 5.08 -6.89
C SER A 23 -7.56 5.92 -6.56
N PRO A 24 -8.10 6.71 -7.51
CA PRO A 24 -9.28 7.54 -7.26
C PRO A 24 -10.52 6.76 -6.81
N ASP A 25 -10.64 5.50 -7.25
CA ASP A 25 -11.72 4.59 -6.87
C ASP A 25 -11.48 3.84 -5.54
N GLY A 26 -10.32 4.06 -4.91
CA GLY A 26 -9.95 3.45 -3.63
C GLY A 26 -9.63 1.95 -3.69
N LYS A 27 -9.59 1.34 -4.88
CA LYS A 27 -9.40 -0.12 -5.02
C LYS A 27 -7.94 -0.56 -5.06
N GLN A 28 -7.00 0.36 -5.23
CA GLN A 28 -5.59 0.04 -5.37
C GLN A 28 -4.71 1.09 -4.70
N ILE A 29 -3.51 0.68 -4.31
CA ILE A 29 -2.43 1.56 -3.86
C ILE A 29 -1.21 1.30 -4.73
N VAL A 30 -0.56 2.38 -5.17
CA VAL A 30 0.80 2.36 -5.72
C VAL A 30 1.78 2.90 -4.69
N PHE A 31 2.94 2.29 -4.56
CA PHE A 31 4.00 2.70 -3.64
C PHE A 31 5.38 2.25 -4.15
N GLU A 32 6.43 2.89 -3.66
CA GLU A 32 7.82 2.49 -3.92
C GLU A 32 8.23 1.45 -2.87
N SER A 33 8.91 0.37 -3.28
CA SER A 33 9.37 -0.66 -2.33
C SER A 33 10.65 -1.35 -2.76
N ASN A 34 11.48 -1.73 -1.78
CA ASN A 34 12.76 -2.40 -2.00
C ASN A 34 12.73 -3.94 -1.86
N ARG A 35 11.54 -4.54 -1.95
CA ARG A 35 11.31 -5.99 -1.73
C ARG A 35 12.24 -6.90 -2.53
N ASN A 36 12.64 -6.47 -3.73
CA ASN A 36 13.51 -7.23 -4.62
C ASN A 36 14.98 -6.77 -4.58
N GLY A 37 15.39 -6.08 -3.52
CA GLY A 37 16.76 -5.58 -3.33
C GLY A 37 17.06 -4.23 -4.00
N ASN A 38 16.18 -3.75 -4.89
CA ASN A 38 16.20 -2.43 -5.49
C ASN A 38 14.85 -1.73 -5.29
N LEU A 39 14.83 -0.40 -5.34
CA LEU A 39 13.60 0.38 -5.21
C LEU A 39 12.80 0.33 -6.53
N ASP A 40 11.63 -0.31 -6.49
CA ASP A 40 10.72 -0.48 -7.62
C ASP A 40 9.33 0.08 -7.30
N ILE A 41 8.48 0.25 -8.32
CA ILE A 41 7.08 0.62 -8.16
C ILE A 41 6.21 -0.63 -8.04
N TRP A 42 5.43 -0.70 -6.96
CA TRP A 42 4.53 -1.81 -6.66
C TRP A 42 3.08 -1.33 -6.65
N VAL A 43 2.19 -2.21 -7.12
CA VAL A 43 0.73 -2.00 -7.07
C VAL A 43 0.10 -3.10 -6.25
N MET A 44 -0.77 -2.71 -5.32
CA MET A 44 -1.50 -3.63 -4.45
C MET A 44 -3.01 -3.35 -4.53
N PRO A 45 -3.85 -4.36 -4.83
CA PRO A 45 -5.29 -4.28 -4.66
C PRO A 45 -5.69 -4.15 -3.19
N VAL A 46 -6.72 -3.36 -2.92
CA VAL A 46 -7.34 -3.21 -1.60
C VAL A 46 -8.75 -3.79 -1.66
N GLU A 47 -8.92 -4.91 -0.98
CA GLU A 47 -10.22 -5.54 -0.70
C GLU A 47 -10.86 -4.98 0.56
#